data_AF-A0A5D4GWM0-F1
#
_entry.id   AF-A0A5D4GWM0-F1
#
_cell.length_a   1.000
_cell.length_b   1.000
_cell.length_c   1.000
_cell.angle_alpha   90.00
_cell.angle_beta   90.00
_cell.angle_gamma   90.00
#
_symmetry.space_group_name_H-M   'P 1'
#
loop_
_entity.id
_entity.type
_entity.pdbx_description
1 polymer ?
#
loop_
_entity_poly.entity_id
_entity_poly.type
_entity_poly.pdbx_seq_one_letter_code
_entity_poly.pdbx_strand_id
1 'polypeptide(L)' 'MKLFSRFFFARRESNLTTALERQRLGRTMPGQTGAMAGSRYGFLVN' A
#
# COMPACT_ATOMS: atom_id res chain seq x y z
N MET A 1 -18.68 -18.36 9.01
CA MET A 1 -18.47 -17.01 8.47
C MET A 1 -17.03 -16.81 8.00
N LYS A 2 -16.66 -17.38 6.84
CA LYS A 2 -15.29 -17.35 6.30
C LYS A 2 -14.98 -16.12 5.44
N LEU A 3 -16.02 -15.40 5.02
CA LEU A 3 -15.86 -14.21 4.18
C LEU A 3 -15.30 -13.04 4.98
N PHE A 4 -15.88 -12.77 6.15
CA PHE A 4 -15.44 -11.68 7.03
C PHE A 4 -14.01 -11.90 7.57
N SER A 5 -13.66 -13.12 7.98
CA SER A 5 -12.31 -13.42 8.45
C SER A 5 -11.25 -13.07 7.41
N ARG A 6 -11.49 -13.32 6.11
CA ARG A 6 -10.53 -13.01 5.05
C ARG A 6 -10.30 -11.50 4.86
N PHE A 7 -11.29 -10.66 5.14
CA PHE A 7 -11.13 -9.21 5.12
C PHE A 7 -10.38 -8.67 6.35
N PHE A 8 -10.63 -9.25 7.54
CA PHE A 8 -9.98 -8.80 8.77
C PHE A 8 -8.54 -9.34 8.92
N PHE A 9 -8.25 -10.56 8.45
CA PHE A 9 -6.91 -11.16 8.50
C PHE A 9 -6.00 -10.74 7.33
N ALA A 10 -6.51 -10.04 6.31
CA ALA A 10 -5.68 -9.51 5.22
C ALA A 10 -4.78 -8.34 5.67
N ARG A 11 -4.97 -7.82 6.88
CA ARG A 11 -4.12 -6.80 7.48
C ARG A 11 -2.80 -7.45 7.91
N ARG A 12 -1.92 -7.74 6.94
CA ARG A 12 -0.53 -8.15 7.23
C ARG A 12 0.07 -7.05 8.11
N GLU A 13 0.60 -7.42 9.28
CA GLU A 13 1.31 -6.48 10.14
C GLU A 13 2.40 -5.80 9.32
N SER A 14 2.24 -4.49 9.10
CA SER A 14 3.26 -3.72 8.43
C SER A 14 4.39 -3.51 9.41
N ASN A 15 5.54 -4.12 9.15
CA ASN A 15 6.74 -3.85 9.92
C ASN A 15 7.01 -2.32 9.93
N LEU A 16 7.18 -1.75 11.13
CA LEU A 16 7.38 -0.32 11.35
C LEU A 16 8.54 0.23 10.51
N THR A 17 9.62 -0.53 10.37
CA THR A 17 10.77 -0.14 9.54
C THR A 17 10.38 -0.02 8.07
N THR A 18 9.59 -0.96 7.56
CA THR A 18 9.08 -0.95 6.18
C THR A 18 8.13 0.23 5.95
N ALA A 19 7.33 0.61 6.94
CA ALA A 19 6.45 1.77 6.84
C ALA A 19 7.26 3.08 6.73
N LEU A 20 8.29 3.23 7.57
CA LEU A 20 9.16 4.42 7.56
C LEU A 20 9.96 4.54 6.26
N GLU A 21 10.54 3.44 5.76
CA GLU A 21 11.26 3.47 4.49
C GLU A 21 10.33 3.80 3.31
N ARG A 22 9.10 3.28 3.32
CA ARG A 22 8.10 3.63 2.30
C ARG A 22 7.74 5.12 2.36
N GLN A 23 7.69 5.71 3.55
CA GLN A 23 7.47 7.15 3.72
C GLN A 23 8.68 7.98 3.25
N ARG A 24 9.91 7.53 3.50
CA ARG A 24 11.13 8.17 2.99
C ARG A 24 11.16 8.14 1.46
N LEU A 25 10.91 6.98 0.86
CA LEU A 25 10.85 6.81 -0.59
C LEU A 25 9.75 7.67 -1.23
N GLY A 26 8.60 7.82 -0.57
CA GLY A 26 7.56 8.74 -1.03
C GLY A 26 8.01 10.20 -1.09
N ARG A 27 8.93 10.62 -0.21
CA ARG A 27 9.49 11.98 -0.19
C ARG A 27 10.64 12.18 -1.18
N THR A 28 11.47 11.16 -1.39
CA THR A 28 12.65 11.27 -2.26
C THR A 28 12.37 10.88 -3.71
N MET A 29 11.34 10.08 -3.98
CA MET A 29 10.96 9.58 -5.30
C MET A 29 9.44 9.66 -5.52
N PRO A 30 8.85 10.87 -5.54
CA PRO A 30 7.41 11.04 -5.68
C PRO A 30 6.88 10.52 -7.03
N GLY A 31 7.64 10.67 -8.12
CA GLY A 31 7.23 10.20 -9.45
C GLY A 31 7.10 8.67 -9.54
N GLN A 32 8.10 7.94 -9.04
CA GLN A 32 8.07 6.46 -9.02
C GLN A 32 7.01 5.94 -8.05
N THR A 33 6.87 6.57 -6.89
CA THR A 33 5.82 6.24 -5.91
C THR A 33 4.43 6.47 -6.51
N GLY A 34 4.23 7.58 -7.21
CA GLY A 34 3.01 7.91 -7.93
C GLY A 34 2.70 6.89 -9.05
N ALA A 35 3.69 6.51 -9.85
CA ALA A 35 3.53 5.49 -10.89
C ALA A 35 3.14 4.12 -10.31
N MET A 36 3.77 3.69 -9.21
CA MET A 36 3.39 2.46 -8.51
C MET A 36 1.99 2.55 -7.90
N ALA A 37 1.62 3.68 -7.30
CA ALA A 37 0.29 3.90 -6.75
C ALA A 37 -0.78 3.89 -7.85
N GLY A 38 -0.52 4.57 -8.97
CA GLY A 38 -1.39 4.57 -10.15
C GLY A 38 -1.54 3.18 -10.77
N SER A 39 -0.47 2.38 -10.85
CA SER A 39 -0.56 0.99 -11.32
C SER A 39 -1.41 0.09 -10.40
N ARG A 40 -1.36 0.31 -9.07
CA ARG A 40 -2.12 -0.50 -8.09
C ARG A 40 -3.56 -0.05 -7.93
N TYR A 41 -3.80 1.25 -7.94
CA TYR A 41 -5.08 1.85 -7.57
C TYR A 41 -5.76 2.60 -8.71
N GLY A 42 -5.13 2.69 -9.89
CA GLY A 42 -5.70 3.41 -11.04
C GLY A 42 -7.04 2.85 -11.52
N PHE A 43 -7.33 1.57 -11.26
CA PHE A 43 -8.64 0.99 -11.56
C PHE A 43 -9.76 1.49 -10.63
N LEU A 44 -9.43 2.03 -9.46
CA LEU A 44 -10.42 2.50 -8.47
C LEU A 44 -10.92 3.94 -8.75
N VAL A 45 -10.26 4.66 -9.66
CA VAL A 45 -10.53 6.07 -9.97
C VAL A 45 -11.07 6.25 -11.41
N ASN A 46 -11.19 5.16 -12.18
CA ASN A 46 -11.68 5.16 -13.56
C ASN A 46 -13.21 4.95 -13.61
#